data_AF-A0A2T0LN33-F1
#
_entry.id   AF-A0A2T0LN33-F1
#
_cell.length_a   1.000
_cell.length_b   1.000
_cell.length_c   1.000
_cell.angle_alpha   90.00
_cell.angle_beta   90.00
_cell.angle_gamma   90.00
#
_symmetry.space_group_name_H-M   'P 1'
#
loop_
_entity.id
_entity.type
_entity.pdbx_description
1 polymer ?
#
loop_
_entity_poly.entity_id
_entity_poly.type
_entity_poly.pdbx_seq_one_letter_code
_entity_poly.pdbx_strand_id
1 'polypeptide(L)'
;MGRSQNRYRPIRAPFAAARRGYQQGRSCRRRAQGCELVADLKPGHDGGMAVIENRRLALSIELEKDSFPRHAAFTPSTLRDVAEAIDAPPDVLAPGGWQAGRQPIAAGYHGTHAPSRGWTTWFGRQAEYLSSSHVRSHIMMALGRVPRLERPGQQAVLVWEGVTGAFYLVDERYRVCREIPVLSAPGARYAFRYALADPTFPDSGAVPDLGVSGKLMALAAYGDAKAADPLLADTVERILTLDSLYPAPKERFRDSPGYNAGVESEVAKHAAALLTDRLYQVFARAARDELPEGVPLRISGGCGLNCDWSERWRRDGFSSVFVPPCIIEGDPHIDWDVYSGLEFRHDAEPGPARWTARALVARGAVPGRHPGPAQRDQAAGAGGRHRAVRHRHPVQHLAEPQGQRLS
;
A
#
# COMPACT_ATOMS: atom_id res chain seq x y z
N MET A 1 14.23 -50.96 -32.75
CA MET A 1 13.83 -50.66 -31.36
C MET A 1 15.08 -50.60 -30.49
N GLY A 2 15.65 -49.41 -30.33
CA GLY A 2 16.81 -49.17 -29.48
C GLY A 2 16.40 -48.50 -28.18
N ARG A 3 16.92 -48.98 -27.04
CA ARG A 3 16.87 -48.27 -25.76
C ARG A 3 18.25 -48.34 -25.12
N SER A 4 19.00 -47.25 -25.22
CA SER A 4 20.22 -47.03 -24.42
C SER A 4 19.82 -46.70 -22.99
N GLN A 5 20.25 -47.51 -22.03
CA GLN A 5 20.19 -47.16 -20.61
C GLN A 5 21.40 -46.29 -20.27
N ASN A 6 21.18 -44.99 -20.11
CA ASN A 6 22.19 -44.07 -19.62
C ASN A 6 22.18 -44.11 -18.08
N ARG A 7 23.20 -44.74 -17.46
CA ARG A 7 23.38 -44.76 -16.00
C ARG A 7 24.01 -43.44 -15.56
N TYR A 8 23.22 -42.56 -14.96
CA TYR A 8 23.75 -41.42 -14.20
C TYR A 8 24.32 -41.91 -12.86
N ARG A 9 25.63 -41.76 -12.67
CA ARG A 9 26.27 -41.88 -11.34
C ARG A 9 26.22 -40.51 -10.65
N PRO A 10 25.79 -40.40 -9.38
CA PRO A 10 25.90 -39.15 -8.64
C PRO A 10 27.36 -38.91 -8.22
N ILE A 11 27.88 -37.74 -8.55
CA ILE A 11 29.15 -37.22 -8.03
C ILE A 11 28.90 -36.81 -6.56
N ARG A 12 29.38 -37.61 -5.61
CA ARG A 12 29.49 -37.19 -4.20
C ARG A 12 30.73 -36.32 -4.05
N ALA A 13 30.54 -35.01 -3.93
CA ALA A 13 31.58 -34.09 -3.46
C ALA A 13 31.49 -33.90 -1.94
N PRO A 14 32.61 -33.87 -1.18
CA PRO A 14 32.61 -33.69 0.27
C PRO A 14 32.74 -32.20 0.60
N PHE A 15 31.61 -31.50 0.80
CA PHE A 15 31.59 -30.11 1.27
C PHE A 15 30.80 -29.94 2.59
N ALA A 16 30.82 -30.95 3.47
CA ALA A 16 29.91 -31.00 4.63
C ALA A 16 30.54 -30.70 6.00
N ALA A 17 31.87 -30.67 6.16
CA ALA A 17 32.48 -30.69 7.49
C ALA A 17 32.93 -29.31 8.03
N ALA A 18 33.42 -28.40 7.19
CA ALA A 18 34.07 -27.17 7.68
C ALA A 18 33.12 -26.00 8.01
N ARG A 19 31.88 -25.97 7.48
CA ARG A 19 30.92 -24.87 7.72
C ARG A 19 29.94 -25.11 8.87
N ARG A 20 29.75 -26.37 9.31
CA ARG A 20 28.80 -26.69 10.40
C ARG A 20 29.23 -26.11 11.75
N GLY A 21 30.52 -26.12 12.06
CA GLY A 21 31.04 -25.57 13.33
C GLY A 21 30.95 -24.05 13.44
N TYR A 22 31.12 -23.33 12.32
CA TYR A 22 31.18 -21.86 12.33
C TYR A 22 29.78 -21.20 12.40
N GLN A 23 28.78 -21.76 11.70
CA GLN A 23 27.41 -21.24 11.71
C GLN A 23 26.58 -21.72 12.92
N GLN A 24 26.79 -22.95 13.42
CA GLN A 24 26.18 -23.39 14.68
C GLN A 24 26.71 -22.55 15.87
N GLY A 25 28.00 -22.22 15.89
CA GLY A 25 28.62 -21.43 16.94
C GLY A 25 28.08 -19.99 17.07
N ARG A 26 27.81 -19.30 15.96
CA ARG A 26 27.26 -17.91 15.99
C ARG A 26 25.78 -17.87 16.39
N SER A 27 24.96 -18.79 15.88
CA SER A 27 23.53 -18.80 16.22
C SER A 27 23.24 -19.25 17.65
N CYS A 28 24.04 -20.18 18.18
CA CYS A 28 23.96 -20.62 19.57
C CYS A 28 24.46 -19.51 20.53
N ARG A 29 25.49 -18.74 20.14
CA ARG A 29 25.95 -17.57 20.90
C ARG A 29 24.94 -16.42 20.92
N ARG A 30 24.22 -16.16 19.83
CA ARG A 30 23.18 -15.10 19.78
C ARG A 30 22.00 -15.41 20.70
N ARG A 31 21.49 -16.66 20.70
CA ARG A 31 20.44 -17.08 21.66
C ARG A 31 20.93 -17.04 23.11
N ALA A 32 22.18 -17.40 23.37
CA ALA A 32 22.79 -17.27 24.70
C ALA A 32 23.01 -15.80 25.13
N GLN A 33 23.02 -14.86 24.19
CA GLN A 33 23.12 -13.41 24.44
C GLN A 33 21.76 -12.71 24.43
N GLY A 34 20.64 -13.44 24.27
CA GLY A 34 19.30 -12.87 24.22
C GLY A 34 18.99 -12.09 22.93
N CYS A 35 19.78 -12.29 21.87
CA CYS A 35 19.57 -11.59 20.61
C CYS A 35 18.51 -12.30 19.75
N GLU A 36 17.33 -11.69 19.59
CA GLU A 36 16.20 -12.21 18.81
C GLU A 36 16.15 -11.54 17.44
N LEU A 37 16.08 -12.35 16.37
CA LEU A 37 15.90 -11.91 14.99
C LEU A 37 14.50 -12.28 14.48
N VAL A 38 13.67 -11.27 14.24
CA VAL A 38 12.31 -11.43 13.72
C VAL A 38 12.29 -11.01 12.26
N ALA A 39 11.72 -11.86 11.41
CA ALA A 39 11.50 -11.63 9.99
C ALA A 39 10.00 -11.48 9.73
N ASP A 40 9.53 -10.26 9.51
CA ASP A 40 8.14 -9.93 9.19
C ASP A 40 7.93 -9.83 7.67
N LEU A 41 6.86 -10.43 7.16
CA LEU A 41 6.58 -10.50 5.72
C LEU A 41 5.18 -9.97 5.44
N LYS A 42 5.09 -8.91 4.65
CA LYS A 42 3.82 -8.39 4.12
C LYS A 42 3.52 -9.04 2.77
N PRO A 43 2.47 -9.88 2.65
CA PRO A 43 2.06 -10.43 1.36
C PRO A 43 1.08 -9.50 0.63
N GLY A 44 0.84 -9.79 -0.65
CA GLY A 44 -0.18 -9.13 -1.45
C GLY A 44 0.21 -7.72 -1.91
N HIS A 45 -0.75 -6.80 -1.94
CA HIS A 45 -0.53 -5.40 -2.31
C HIS A 45 0.46 -4.73 -1.34
N ASP A 46 1.39 -3.94 -1.88
CA ASP A 46 2.53 -3.35 -1.16
C ASP A 46 3.33 -4.41 -0.41
N GLY A 47 3.77 -5.43 -1.14
CA GLY A 47 4.61 -6.48 -0.61
C GLY A 47 5.87 -5.91 0.03
N GLY A 48 6.27 -6.48 1.15
CA GLY A 48 7.35 -5.95 1.96
C GLY A 48 7.94 -6.97 2.90
N MET A 49 9.10 -6.64 3.45
CA MET A 49 9.72 -7.39 4.53
C MET A 49 10.40 -6.45 5.50
N ALA A 50 10.20 -6.68 6.80
CA ALA A 50 10.96 -6.02 7.84
C ALA A 50 11.74 -7.05 8.66
N VAL A 51 12.94 -6.67 9.07
CA VAL A 51 13.76 -7.48 9.98
C VAL A 51 14.02 -6.66 11.23
N ILE A 52 13.64 -7.23 12.36
CA ILE A 52 13.87 -6.65 13.68
C ILE A 52 14.95 -7.48 14.37
N GLU A 53 16.01 -6.83 14.80
CA GLU A 53 17.08 -7.42 15.59
C GLU A 53 17.14 -6.69 16.93
N ASN A 54 16.95 -7.39 18.04
CA ASN A 54 17.06 -6.83 19.40
C ASN A 54 16.17 -5.60 19.62
N ARG A 55 14.90 -5.70 19.17
CA ARG A 55 13.94 -4.59 19.19
C ARG A 55 14.38 -3.37 18.38
N ARG A 56 15.26 -3.53 17.39
CA ARG A 56 15.64 -2.48 16.44
C ARG A 56 15.32 -2.91 15.02
N LEU A 57 14.74 -2.03 14.22
CA LEU A 57 14.55 -2.22 12.78
C LEU A 57 15.92 -2.28 12.09
N ALA A 58 16.34 -3.50 11.76
CA ALA A 58 17.61 -3.76 11.08
C ALA A 58 17.47 -3.58 9.56
N LEU A 59 16.33 -3.97 8.99
CA LEU A 59 16.05 -3.90 7.57
C LEU A 59 14.56 -3.65 7.32
N SER A 60 14.24 -2.88 6.29
CA SER A 60 12.88 -2.63 5.80
C SER A 60 12.89 -2.52 4.28
N ILE A 61 12.31 -3.50 3.60
CA ILE A 61 12.21 -3.55 2.14
C ILE A 61 10.76 -3.36 1.73
N GLU A 62 10.53 -2.40 0.83
CA GLU A 62 9.25 -2.21 0.14
C GLU A 62 9.45 -2.60 -1.32
N LEU A 63 8.62 -3.49 -1.85
CA LEU A 63 8.93 -4.15 -3.12
C LEU A 63 8.62 -3.32 -4.33
N GLU A 64 7.88 -2.21 -4.18
CA GLU A 64 7.76 -1.26 -5.28
C GLU A 64 9.06 -0.48 -5.52
N LYS A 65 9.98 -0.44 -4.54
CA LYS A 65 11.29 0.19 -4.69
C LYS A 65 12.20 -0.75 -5.51
N ASP A 66 12.87 -0.17 -6.50
CA ASP A 66 13.84 -0.84 -7.38
C ASP A 66 13.33 -2.06 -8.17
N SER A 67 12.00 -2.27 -8.21
CA SER A 67 11.39 -3.36 -9.00
C SER A 67 10.71 -2.86 -10.28
N PHE A 68 10.35 -1.57 -10.33
CA PHE A 68 9.52 -0.86 -11.32
C PHE A 68 7.99 -0.90 -11.14
N PRO A 69 7.28 -2.05 -10.98
CA PRO A 69 5.84 -2.01 -10.75
C PRO A 69 5.51 -1.43 -9.38
N ARG A 70 4.54 -0.51 -9.36
CA ARG A 70 3.94 0.00 -8.12
C ARG A 70 3.18 -1.12 -7.42
N HIS A 71 3.11 -1.03 -6.09
CA HIS A 71 2.33 -1.97 -5.27
C HIS A 71 2.73 -3.44 -5.44
N ALA A 72 4.00 -3.69 -5.79
CA ALA A 72 4.52 -5.02 -6.10
C ALA A 72 4.31 -5.99 -4.93
N ALA A 73 3.87 -7.21 -5.24
CA ALA A 73 3.69 -8.25 -4.23
C ALA A 73 5.01 -8.95 -3.87
N PHE A 74 5.01 -9.64 -2.72
CA PHE A 74 6.14 -10.45 -2.26
C PHE A 74 6.63 -11.46 -3.31
N THR A 75 7.93 -11.48 -3.60
CA THR A 75 8.52 -12.36 -4.63
C THR A 75 9.67 -13.22 -4.07
N PRO A 76 10.04 -14.33 -4.74
CA PRO A 76 11.25 -15.08 -4.39
C PRO A 76 12.55 -14.25 -4.46
N SER A 77 12.59 -13.20 -5.28
CA SER A 77 13.75 -12.30 -5.35
C SER A 77 13.90 -11.51 -4.05
N THR A 78 12.79 -11.06 -3.45
CA THR A 78 12.80 -10.42 -2.13
C THR A 78 13.41 -11.33 -1.07
N LEU A 79 13.06 -12.62 -1.10
CA LEU A 79 13.64 -13.59 -0.16
C LEU A 79 15.15 -13.73 -0.33
N ARG A 80 15.65 -13.69 -1.57
CA ARG A 80 17.10 -13.64 -1.86
C ARG A 80 17.71 -12.35 -1.30
N ASP A 81 17.14 -11.18 -1.61
CA ASP A 81 17.68 -9.88 -1.20
C ASP A 81 17.79 -9.78 0.33
N VAL A 82 16.79 -10.31 1.04
CA VAL A 82 16.82 -10.43 2.50
C VAL A 82 17.90 -11.39 2.96
N ALA A 83 18.01 -12.57 2.34
CA ALA A 83 19.02 -13.57 2.70
C ALA A 83 20.45 -13.08 2.45
N GLU A 84 20.64 -12.14 1.52
CA GLU A 84 21.91 -11.45 1.29
C GLU A 84 22.16 -10.36 2.35
N ALA A 85 21.10 -9.68 2.79
CA ALA A 85 21.19 -8.60 3.78
C ALA A 85 21.31 -9.08 5.25
N ILE A 86 20.90 -10.32 5.55
CA ILE A 86 20.94 -10.87 6.92
C ILE A 86 21.93 -12.04 7.04
N ASP A 87 22.82 -11.96 8.04
CA ASP A 87 23.88 -12.95 8.27
C ASP A 87 23.41 -14.24 8.98
N ALA A 88 22.12 -14.34 9.30
CA ALA A 88 21.55 -15.46 10.04
C ALA A 88 20.08 -15.69 9.67
N PRO A 89 19.60 -16.94 9.69
CA PRO A 89 18.17 -17.20 9.59
C PRO A 89 17.44 -16.64 10.81
N PRO A 90 16.18 -16.20 10.66
CA PRO A 90 15.39 -15.63 11.74
C PRO A 90 15.07 -16.64 12.83
N ASP A 91 14.94 -16.16 14.06
CA ASP A 91 14.42 -16.91 15.20
C ASP A 91 12.88 -16.93 15.19
N VAL A 92 12.26 -15.88 14.64
CA VAL A 92 10.80 -15.76 14.47
C VAL A 92 10.48 -15.41 13.01
N LEU A 93 9.59 -16.18 12.39
CA LEU A 93 9.00 -15.88 11.10
C LEU A 93 7.58 -15.34 11.31
N ALA A 94 7.35 -14.11 10.86
CA ALA A 94 6.11 -13.38 11.07
C ALA A 94 5.40 -13.03 9.75
N PRO A 95 4.69 -13.96 9.09
CA PRO A 95 3.89 -13.58 7.93
C PRO A 95 2.65 -12.79 8.36
N GLY A 96 2.54 -11.58 7.82
CA GLY A 96 1.38 -10.71 7.93
C GLY A 96 0.14 -11.31 7.29
N GLY A 97 -1.01 -11.06 7.91
CA GLY A 97 -2.31 -11.49 7.42
C GLY A 97 -2.70 -10.72 6.16
N TRP A 98 -3.37 -11.40 5.24
CA TRP A 98 -3.91 -10.78 4.02
C TRP A 98 -5.08 -11.58 3.44
N GLN A 99 -5.67 -11.08 2.35
CA GLN A 99 -6.72 -11.75 1.60
C GLN A 99 -6.35 -11.85 0.12
N ALA A 100 -6.30 -13.07 -0.41
CA ALA A 100 -6.19 -13.32 -1.85
C ALA A 100 -7.53 -13.87 -2.36
N GLY A 101 -8.37 -12.98 -2.88
CA GLY A 101 -9.74 -13.33 -3.27
C GLY A 101 -10.56 -13.78 -2.05
N ARG A 102 -11.01 -15.03 -2.03
CA ARG A 102 -11.74 -15.61 -0.89
C ARG A 102 -10.85 -16.35 0.12
N GLN A 103 -9.57 -16.55 -0.19
CA GLN A 103 -8.67 -17.31 0.67
C GLN A 103 -7.86 -16.37 1.58
N PRO A 104 -7.90 -16.56 2.91
CA PRO A 104 -7.03 -15.84 3.81
C PRO A 104 -5.58 -16.33 3.64
N ILE A 105 -4.65 -15.39 3.67
CA ILE A 105 -3.22 -15.67 3.82
C ILE A 105 -2.88 -15.48 5.29
N ALA A 106 -2.21 -16.48 5.89
CA ALA A 106 -1.80 -16.47 7.28
C ALA A 106 -3.00 -16.18 8.22
N ALA A 107 -2.92 -15.20 9.12
CA ALA A 107 -4.04 -14.83 10.00
C ALA A 107 -5.21 -14.09 9.31
N GLY A 108 -5.14 -13.82 8.01
CA GLY A 108 -6.22 -13.18 7.25
C GLY A 108 -6.27 -11.65 7.37
N TYR A 109 -7.29 -11.04 6.78
CA TYR A 109 -7.40 -9.58 6.70
C TYR A 109 -7.94 -8.94 7.99
N HIS A 110 -9.07 -9.46 8.48
CA HIS A 110 -9.82 -8.86 9.58
C HIS A 110 -9.48 -9.50 10.94
N GLY A 111 -9.87 -8.82 12.01
CA GLY A 111 -9.75 -9.29 13.39
C GLY A 111 -8.72 -8.50 14.19
N THR A 112 -8.89 -8.50 15.51
CA THR A 112 -8.04 -7.76 16.46
C THR A 112 -7.46 -8.64 17.57
N HIS A 113 -7.73 -9.95 17.49
CA HIS A 113 -7.28 -10.94 18.45
C HIS A 113 -5.76 -11.06 18.51
N ALA A 114 -5.25 -11.62 19.61
CA ALA A 114 -3.83 -11.93 19.75
C ALA A 114 -3.32 -12.73 18.53
N PRO A 115 -2.07 -12.52 18.11
CA PRO A 115 -1.52 -13.20 16.94
C PRO A 115 -1.49 -14.70 17.19
N SER A 116 -1.69 -15.48 16.13
CA SER A 116 -1.47 -16.92 16.20
C SER A 116 0.03 -17.19 16.37
N ARG A 117 0.37 -18.16 17.21
CA ARG A 117 1.75 -18.54 17.52
C ARG A 117 1.91 -20.05 17.33
N GLY A 118 3.09 -20.45 16.87
CA GLY A 118 3.43 -21.86 16.67
C GLY A 118 4.92 -22.03 16.44
N TRP A 119 5.30 -23.24 16.02
CA TRP A 119 6.67 -23.56 15.64
C TRP A 119 6.71 -24.01 14.19
N THR A 120 7.76 -23.60 13.48
CA THR A 120 8.01 -23.99 12.10
C THR A 120 9.48 -24.34 11.88
N THR A 121 9.81 -24.89 10.73
CA THR A 121 11.19 -25.16 10.32
C THR A 121 11.57 -24.29 9.13
N TRP A 122 12.65 -23.54 9.27
CA TRP A 122 13.23 -22.66 8.26
C TRP A 122 14.67 -23.08 7.96
N PHE A 123 14.94 -23.51 6.73
CA PHE A 123 16.23 -24.11 6.32
C PHE A 123 16.78 -25.18 7.30
N GLY A 124 15.89 -26.05 7.80
CA GLY A 124 16.25 -27.11 8.74
C GLY A 124 16.49 -26.66 10.18
N ARG A 125 16.21 -25.39 10.51
CA ARG A 125 16.28 -24.84 11.87
C ARG A 125 14.88 -24.53 12.40
N GLN A 126 14.67 -24.79 13.69
CA GLN A 126 13.43 -24.40 14.36
C GLN A 126 13.34 -22.89 14.50
N ALA A 127 12.19 -22.33 14.10
CA ALA A 127 11.83 -20.93 14.24
C ALA A 127 10.43 -20.83 14.82
N GLU A 128 10.18 -19.81 15.63
CA GLU A 128 8.82 -19.49 16.05
C GLU A 128 8.05 -18.96 14.83
N TYR A 129 6.78 -19.34 14.71
CA TYR A 129 5.85 -18.81 13.74
C TYR A 129 4.89 -17.87 14.46
N LEU A 130 4.74 -16.64 13.96
CA LEU A 130 3.80 -15.66 14.48
C LEU A 130 2.97 -15.07 13.34
N SER A 131 1.66 -14.98 13.46
CA SER A 131 0.87 -14.29 12.42
C SER A 131 -0.25 -13.44 13.01
N SER A 132 -0.33 -12.20 12.53
CA SER A 132 -1.31 -11.20 12.93
C SER A 132 -2.20 -10.85 11.74
N SER A 133 -3.47 -10.56 11.97
CA SER A 133 -4.36 -10.07 10.91
C SER A 133 -3.86 -8.73 10.35
N HIS A 134 -4.21 -8.43 9.10
CA HIS A 134 -3.85 -7.18 8.45
C HIS A 134 -4.27 -5.94 9.28
N VAL A 135 -5.53 -5.91 9.73
CA VAL A 135 -6.06 -4.81 10.54
C VAL A 135 -5.30 -4.66 11.86
N ARG A 136 -5.01 -5.76 12.56
CA ARG A 136 -4.24 -5.69 13.81
C ARG A 136 -2.80 -5.26 13.57
N SER A 137 -2.19 -5.68 12.46
CA SER A 137 -0.86 -5.23 12.08
C SER A 137 -0.82 -3.71 11.91
N HIS A 138 -1.83 -3.09 11.30
CA HIS A 138 -1.95 -1.63 11.25
C HIS A 138 -2.01 -0.99 12.64
N ILE A 139 -2.79 -1.57 13.57
CA ILE A 139 -2.89 -1.09 14.95
C ILE A 139 -1.52 -1.15 15.64
N MET A 140 -0.88 -2.32 15.62
CA MET A 140 0.40 -2.54 16.29
C MET A 140 1.52 -1.72 15.68
N MET A 141 1.51 -1.50 14.36
CA MET A 141 2.47 -0.65 13.66
C MET A 141 2.41 0.81 14.12
N ALA A 142 1.19 1.37 14.21
CA ALA A 142 1.01 2.75 14.67
C ALA A 142 1.49 2.94 16.12
N LEU A 143 1.25 1.95 16.99
CA LEU A 143 1.72 1.93 18.37
C LEU A 143 3.25 1.72 18.44
N GLY A 144 3.75 0.85 17.57
CA GLY A 144 5.14 0.51 17.22
C GLY A 144 6.13 1.65 17.24
N ARG A 145 5.66 2.77 16.71
CA ARG A 145 6.49 3.88 16.24
C ARG A 145 6.29 5.16 17.05
N VAL A 146 5.39 5.15 18.03
CA VAL A 146 5.16 6.31 18.90
C VAL A 146 6.45 6.59 19.69
N PRO A 147 6.92 7.85 19.77
CA PRO A 147 8.06 8.19 20.61
C PRO A 147 7.87 7.74 22.07
N ARG A 148 8.94 7.17 22.67
CA ARG A 148 8.93 6.52 24.00
C ARG A 148 8.47 7.40 25.18
N LEU A 149 8.32 8.70 24.97
CA LEU A 149 7.94 9.66 26.01
C LEU A 149 6.46 9.54 26.39
N GLU A 150 5.63 8.92 25.55
CA GLU A 150 4.20 8.77 25.79
C GLU A 150 3.87 7.34 26.27
N ARG A 151 3.41 7.19 27.52
CA ARG A 151 2.86 5.95 28.07
C ARG A 151 1.44 6.17 28.61
N PRO A 152 0.47 6.40 27.73
CA PRO A 152 -0.90 6.64 28.16
C PRO A 152 -1.53 5.34 28.71
N GLY A 153 -2.42 5.46 29.68
CA GLY A 153 -3.19 4.31 30.19
C GLY A 153 -4.15 3.72 29.14
N GLN A 154 -4.58 4.54 28.19
CA GLN A 154 -5.40 4.15 27.04
C GLN A 154 -5.10 5.06 25.85
N GLN A 155 -5.21 4.53 24.64
CA GLN A 155 -5.01 5.27 23.39
C GLN A 155 -5.99 4.84 22.30
N ALA A 156 -6.34 5.76 21.41
CA ALA A 156 -7.16 5.48 20.24
C ALA A 156 -6.26 5.26 19.02
N VAL A 157 -6.55 4.23 18.24
CA VAL A 157 -5.91 4.00 16.94
C VAL A 157 -6.96 4.05 15.84
N LEU A 158 -6.81 4.97 14.90
CA LEU A 158 -7.58 5.02 13.66
C LEU A 158 -6.89 4.15 12.61
N VAL A 159 -7.52 3.05 12.20
CA VAL A 159 -7.11 2.31 11.00
C VAL A 159 -7.95 2.84 9.85
N TRP A 160 -7.26 3.47 8.91
CA TRP A 160 -7.90 4.11 7.78
C TRP A 160 -7.19 3.76 6.47
N GLU A 161 -7.76 2.79 5.76
CA GLU A 161 -7.17 2.21 4.56
C GLU A 161 -8.22 2.01 3.45
N GLY A 162 -7.87 1.23 2.42
CA GLY A 162 -8.73 0.97 1.27
C GLY A 162 -10.09 0.38 1.66
N VAL A 163 -10.11 -0.56 2.61
CA VAL A 163 -11.30 -1.31 3.06
C VAL A 163 -11.75 -0.94 4.47
N THR A 164 -10.82 -0.74 5.40
CA THR A 164 -11.14 -0.51 6.82
C THR A 164 -11.15 0.97 7.17
N GLY A 165 -12.18 1.40 7.91
CA GLY A 165 -12.29 2.73 8.50
C GLY A 165 -12.93 2.62 9.88
N ALA A 166 -12.10 2.52 10.92
CA ALA A 166 -12.55 2.26 12.28
C ALA A 166 -11.57 2.80 13.32
N PHE A 167 -12.08 3.12 14.51
CA PHE A 167 -11.28 3.39 15.69
C PHE A 167 -11.15 2.15 16.57
N TYR A 168 -10.00 2.04 17.23
CA TYR A 168 -9.68 0.98 18.16
C TYR A 168 -9.17 1.59 19.46
N LEU A 169 -9.84 1.33 20.58
CA LEU A 169 -9.31 1.67 21.90
C LEU A 169 -8.37 0.58 22.37
N VAL A 170 -7.17 0.98 22.76
CA VAL A 170 -6.08 0.09 23.16
C VAL A 170 -5.60 0.47 24.55
N ASP A 171 -5.45 -0.53 25.43
CA ASP A 171 -4.92 -0.33 26.79
C ASP A 171 -3.39 -0.19 26.83
N GLU A 172 -2.87 0.09 28.03
CA GLU A 172 -1.43 0.11 28.35
C GLU A 172 -0.69 -1.19 28.03
N ARG A 173 -1.39 -2.30 27.81
CA ARG A 173 -0.83 -3.63 27.48
C ARG A 173 -0.96 -3.97 26.00
N TYR A 174 -1.29 -2.99 25.15
CA TYR A 174 -1.48 -3.14 23.70
C TYR A 174 -2.61 -4.11 23.33
N ARG A 175 -3.63 -4.24 24.19
CA ARG A 175 -4.81 -5.04 23.90
C ARG A 175 -5.90 -4.12 23.36
N VAL A 176 -6.53 -4.55 22.26
CA VAL A 176 -7.71 -3.87 21.73
C VAL A 176 -8.88 -4.15 22.68
N CYS A 177 -9.32 -3.11 23.38
CA CYS A 177 -10.43 -3.18 24.34
C CYS A 177 -11.79 -2.94 23.68
N ARG A 178 -11.82 -2.12 22.62
CA ARG A 178 -13.05 -1.81 21.89
C ARG A 178 -12.74 -1.49 20.43
N GLU A 179 -13.56 -2.03 19.54
CA GLU A 179 -13.61 -1.69 18.11
C GLU A 179 -14.83 -0.81 17.85
N ILE A 180 -14.64 0.27 17.09
CA ILE A 180 -15.65 1.26 16.76
C ILE A 180 -15.64 1.42 15.23
N PRO A 181 -16.39 0.58 14.51
CA PRO A 181 -16.51 0.69 13.06
C PRO A 181 -17.20 2.01 12.70
N VAL A 182 -16.64 2.75 11.75
CA VAL A 182 -17.19 4.06 11.34
C VAL A 182 -17.72 4.00 9.92
N LEU A 183 -16.85 3.64 8.98
CA LEU A 183 -17.19 3.59 7.55
C LEU A 183 -16.33 2.54 6.86
N SER A 184 -16.98 1.59 6.19
CA SER A 184 -16.29 0.63 5.34
C SER A 184 -15.80 1.30 4.06
N ALA A 185 -14.72 0.79 3.48
CA ALA A 185 -14.14 1.19 2.21
C ALA A 185 -13.97 2.70 1.98
N PRO A 186 -13.37 3.46 2.90
CA PRO A 186 -13.24 4.89 2.75
C PRO A 186 -12.18 5.26 1.69
N GLY A 187 -11.09 4.49 1.56
CA GLY A 187 -10.14 4.67 0.45
C GLY A 187 -10.77 4.38 -0.92
N ALA A 188 -11.65 3.38 -0.99
CA ALA A 188 -12.39 3.09 -2.22
C ALA A 188 -13.30 4.24 -2.66
N ARG A 189 -13.83 5.05 -1.71
CA ARG A 189 -14.65 6.23 -2.03
C ARG A 189 -13.83 7.32 -2.72
N TYR A 190 -12.58 7.51 -2.31
CA TYR A 190 -11.64 8.39 -3.02
C TYR A 190 -11.39 7.89 -4.44
N ALA A 191 -11.03 6.61 -4.58
CA ALA A 191 -10.77 6.00 -5.88
C ALA A 191 -11.99 6.06 -6.82
N PHE A 192 -13.19 5.76 -6.30
CA PHE A 192 -14.41 5.82 -7.08
C PHE A 192 -14.78 7.24 -7.50
N ARG A 193 -14.58 8.24 -6.62
CA ARG A 193 -14.82 9.64 -7.02
C ARG A 193 -13.91 10.07 -8.16
N TYR A 194 -12.66 9.61 -8.17
CA TYR A 194 -11.75 9.85 -9.29
C TYR A 194 -12.27 9.16 -10.56
N ALA A 195 -12.63 7.88 -10.46
CA ALA A 195 -13.17 7.08 -11.57
C ALA A 195 -14.47 7.66 -12.16
N LEU A 196 -15.32 8.27 -11.33
CA LEU A 196 -16.54 8.94 -11.77
C LEU A 196 -16.25 10.10 -12.73
N ALA A 197 -15.20 10.87 -12.46
CA ALA A 197 -14.79 11.99 -13.32
C ALA A 197 -13.98 11.56 -14.54
N ASP A 198 -13.33 10.39 -14.52
CA ASP A 198 -12.48 9.90 -15.61
C ASP A 198 -13.32 9.37 -16.80
N PRO A 199 -13.30 10.03 -17.97
CA PRO A 199 -14.06 9.57 -19.15
C PRO A 199 -13.62 8.20 -19.69
N THR A 200 -12.42 7.75 -19.34
CA THR A 200 -11.86 6.47 -19.81
C THR A 200 -12.20 5.29 -18.89
N PHE A 201 -12.66 5.58 -17.67
CA PHE A 201 -13.06 4.53 -16.73
C PHE A 201 -14.44 3.96 -17.12
N PRO A 202 -14.60 2.63 -17.27
CA PRO A 202 -15.86 2.00 -17.69
C PRO A 202 -17.03 2.25 -16.73
N ASP A 203 -18.24 2.27 -17.27
CA ASP A 203 -19.46 2.51 -16.48
C ASP A 203 -19.83 1.35 -15.55
N SER A 204 -19.39 0.13 -15.86
CA SER A 204 -19.69 -1.08 -15.10
C SER A 204 -18.55 -2.09 -15.15
N GLY A 205 -18.54 -3.02 -14.19
CA GLY A 205 -17.62 -4.17 -14.14
C GLY A 205 -16.16 -3.85 -13.74
N ALA A 206 -15.74 -2.59 -13.78
CA ALA A 206 -14.40 -2.17 -13.40
C ALA A 206 -14.25 -1.93 -11.89
N VAL A 207 -13.05 -2.16 -11.38
CA VAL A 207 -12.66 -1.87 -9.99
C VAL A 207 -11.88 -0.55 -9.95
N PRO A 208 -12.22 0.41 -9.08
CA PRO A 208 -11.45 1.64 -8.93
C PRO A 208 -10.01 1.36 -8.49
N ASP A 209 -9.05 2.03 -9.11
CA ASP A 209 -7.64 1.95 -8.73
C ASP A 209 -7.39 2.69 -7.41
N LEU A 210 -7.09 1.97 -6.33
CA LEU A 210 -6.79 2.59 -5.03
C LEU A 210 -5.56 3.51 -5.09
N GLY A 211 -4.63 3.30 -6.02
CA GLY A 211 -3.44 4.11 -6.22
C GLY A 211 -3.73 5.56 -6.66
N VAL A 212 -4.94 5.88 -7.10
CA VAL A 212 -5.35 7.25 -7.43
C VAL A 212 -5.94 8.01 -6.24
N SER A 213 -6.17 7.36 -5.10
CA SER A 213 -6.79 8.00 -3.93
C SER A 213 -5.99 9.22 -3.44
N GLY A 214 -4.66 9.08 -3.36
CA GLY A 214 -3.77 10.19 -3.01
C GLY A 214 -3.78 11.33 -4.03
N LYS A 215 -4.00 11.04 -5.31
CA LYS A 215 -4.17 12.08 -6.35
C LYS A 215 -5.46 12.86 -6.12
N LEU A 216 -6.56 12.18 -5.77
CA LEU A 216 -7.81 12.86 -5.45
C LEU A 216 -7.66 13.74 -4.20
N MET A 217 -6.98 13.24 -3.16
CA MET A 217 -6.66 14.05 -1.97
C MET A 217 -5.85 15.30 -2.33
N ALA A 218 -4.88 15.20 -3.24
CA ALA A 218 -4.15 16.36 -3.73
C ALA A 218 -5.04 17.31 -4.57
N LEU A 219 -5.95 16.78 -5.40
CA LEU A 219 -6.91 17.58 -6.17
C LEU A 219 -7.88 18.35 -5.28
N ALA A 220 -8.22 17.84 -4.10
CA ALA A 220 -9.07 18.51 -3.13
C ALA A 220 -8.51 19.89 -2.71
N ALA A 221 -7.19 20.05 -2.67
CA ALA A 221 -6.54 21.34 -2.36
C ALA A 221 -6.78 22.43 -3.42
N TYR A 222 -7.20 22.05 -4.63
CA TYR A 222 -7.57 22.96 -5.72
C TYR A 222 -9.09 23.17 -5.82
N GLY A 223 -9.88 22.59 -4.92
CA GLY A 223 -11.32 22.76 -4.87
C GLY A 223 -11.78 23.57 -3.66
N ASP A 224 -13.05 23.94 -3.64
CA ASP A 224 -13.72 24.51 -2.48
C ASP A 224 -14.98 23.70 -2.19
N ALA A 225 -15.05 23.08 -1.00
CA ALA A 225 -16.23 22.34 -0.57
C ALA A 225 -17.47 23.23 -0.45
N LYS A 226 -17.30 24.53 -0.20
CA LYS A 226 -18.40 25.51 -0.11
C LYS A 226 -18.94 25.93 -1.47
N ALA A 227 -18.17 25.72 -2.53
CA ALA A 227 -18.60 25.99 -3.90
C ALA A 227 -19.47 24.86 -4.49
N ALA A 228 -19.72 23.79 -3.74
CA ALA A 228 -20.57 22.70 -4.18
C ALA A 228 -22.04 23.12 -4.22
N ASP A 229 -22.64 23.04 -5.41
CA ASP A 229 -24.08 23.18 -5.58
C ASP A 229 -24.83 21.96 -4.98
N PRO A 230 -26.18 22.03 -4.83
CA PRO A 230 -26.96 20.95 -4.26
C PRO A 230 -26.85 19.61 -5.02
N LEU A 231 -26.65 19.62 -6.33
CA LEU A 231 -26.53 18.39 -7.13
C LEU A 231 -25.17 17.73 -6.91
N LEU A 232 -24.11 18.52 -6.79
CA LEU A 232 -22.78 18.03 -6.46
C LEU A 232 -22.73 17.50 -5.04
N ALA A 233 -23.41 18.17 -4.10
CA ALA A 233 -23.56 17.69 -2.74
C ALA A 233 -24.30 16.35 -2.69
N ASP A 234 -25.45 16.23 -3.34
CA ASP A 234 -26.20 14.97 -3.46
C ASP A 234 -25.34 13.83 -4.03
N THR A 235 -24.54 14.15 -5.07
CA THR A 235 -23.60 13.18 -5.66
C THR A 235 -22.60 12.65 -4.65
N VAL A 236 -22.02 13.52 -3.82
CA VAL A 236 -21.06 13.11 -2.78
C VAL A 236 -21.74 12.31 -1.69
N GLU A 237 -22.92 12.72 -1.22
CA GLU A 237 -23.67 11.98 -0.21
C GLU A 237 -24.04 10.57 -0.71
N ARG A 238 -24.50 10.44 -1.96
CA ARG A 238 -24.75 9.15 -2.61
C ARG A 238 -23.51 8.27 -2.65
N ILE A 239 -22.32 8.81 -2.92
CA ILE A 239 -21.06 8.05 -2.88
C ILE A 239 -20.77 7.54 -1.46
N LEU A 240 -21.02 8.37 -0.44
CA LEU A 240 -20.77 8.02 0.96
C LEU A 240 -21.65 6.85 1.42
N THR A 241 -22.90 6.78 0.94
CA THR A 241 -23.89 5.77 1.34
C THR A 241 -23.84 4.47 0.52
N LEU A 242 -22.88 4.31 -0.41
CA LEU A 242 -22.77 3.06 -1.18
C LEU A 242 -22.33 1.89 -0.28
N ASP A 243 -23.08 0.79 -0.36
CA ASP A 243 -22.74 -0.47 0.33
C ASP A 243 -21.47 -1.11 -0.23
N SER A 244 -21.27 -1.02 -1.55
CA SER A 244 -20.10 -1.55 -2.24
C SER A 244 -19.66 -0.65 -3.39
N LEU A 245 -18.34 -0.61 -3.58
CA LEU A 245 -17.65 0.09 -4.66
C LEU A 245 -16.92 -0.89 -5.59
N TYR A 246 -17.18 -2.19 -5.40
CA TYR A 246 -16.55 -3.30 -6.10
C TYR A 246 -17.63 -4.24 -6.67
N PRO A 247 -17.90 -4.22 -7.99
CA PRO A 247 -17.39 -3.25 -8.98
C PRO A 247 -17.96 -1.84 -8.78
N ALA A 248 -17.34 -0.85 -9.41
CA ALA A 248 -17.76 0.54 -9.35
C ALA A 248 -19.16 0.74 -9.98
N PRO A 249 -20.14 1.31 -9.27
CA PRO A 249 -21.49 1.54 -9.79
C PRO A 249 -21.59 2.86 -10.57
N LYS A 250 -20.64 3.13 -11.48
CA LYS A 250 -20.49 4.44 -12.14
C LYS A 250 -21.72 4.81 -12.99
N GLU A 251 -22.34 3.84 -13.66
CA GLU A 251 -23.57 4.04 -14.43
C GLU A 251 -24.72 4.67 -13.63
N ARG A 252 -24.77 4.47 -12.31
CA ARG A 252 -25.82 5.03 -11.45
C ARG A 252 -25.70 6.54 -11.27
N PHE A 253 -24.59 7.13 -11.71
CA PHE A 253 -24.25 8.54 -11.54
C PHE A 253 -24.24 9.32 -12.85
N ARG A 254 -24.79 8.79 -13.95
CA ARG A 254 -24.87 9.51 -15.25
C ARG A 254 -25.59 10.85 -15.16
N ASP A 255 -26.47 10.99 -14.18
CA ASP A 255 -27.24 12.19 -13.86
C ASP A 255 -26.45 13.25 -13.06
N SER A 256 -25.26 12.88 -12.55
CA SER A 256 -24.49 13.74 -11.65
C SER A 256 -23.57 14.75 -12.37
N PRO A 257 -23.36 15.95 -11.79
CA PRO A 257 -22.46 16.98 -12.35
C PRO A 257 -20.97 16.60 -12.38
N GLY A 258 -20.57 15.43 -11.89
CA GLY A 258 -19.18 14.95 -11.91
C GLY A 258 -18.91 13.81 -12.90
N TYR A 259 -19.93 13.29 -13.57
CA TYR A 259 -19.81 12.13 -14.45
C TYR A 259 -19.04 12.47 -15.74
N ASN A 260 -17.90 11.79 -15.96
CA ASN A 260 -17.01 12.00 -17.12
C ASN A 260 -16.60 13.47 -17.35
N ALA A 261 -16.63 14.30 -16.30
CA ALA A 261 -16.31 15.73 -16.41
C ALA A 261 -14.81 16.01 -16.66
N GLY A 262 -13.95 14.99 -16.52
CA GLY A 262 -12.50 15.13 -16.49
C GLY A 262 -12.00 15.35 -15.06
N VAL A 263 -10.96 14.61 -14.68
CA VAL A 263 -10.44 14.58 -13.29
C VAL A 263 -9.84 15.90 -12.83
N GLU A 264 -9.40 16.76 -13.75
CA GLU A 264 -8.87 18.10 -13.46
C GLU A 264 -9.91 19.23 -13.64
N SER A 265 -11.17 18.89 -13.94
CA SER A 265 -12.24 19.89 -14.02
C SER A 265 -12.52 20.54 -12.66
N GLU A 266 -13.03 21.77 -12.67
CA GLU A 266 -13.39 22.48 -11.43
C GLU A 266 -14.44 21.71 -10.62
N VAL A 267 -15.45 21.14 -11.29
CA VAL A 267 -16.47 20.30 -10.63
C VAL A 267 -15.87 19.03 -10.01
N ALA A 268 -14.83 18.44 -10.62
CA ALA A 268 -14.11 17.31 -10.04
C ALA A 268 -13.33 17.71 -8.78
N LYS A 269 -12.64 18.86 -8.82
CA LYS A 269 -11.88 19.39 -7.67
C LYS A 269 -12.79 19.80 -6.51
N HIS A 270 -13.89 20.51 -6.77
CA HIS A 270 -14.87 20.90 -5.75
C HIS A 270 -15.49 19.67 -5.08
N ALA A 271 -15.83 18.64 -5.85
CA ALA A 271 -16.34 17.41 -5.27
C ALA A 271 -15.28 16.59 -4.53
N ALA A 272 -14.01 16.63 -4.95
CA ALA A 272 -12.92 16.05 -4.19
C ALA A 272 -12.79 16.75 -2.82
N ALA A 273 -12.81 18.08 -2.80
CA ALA A 273 -12.81 18.88 -1.57
C ALA A 273 -14.01 18.55 -0.67
N LEU A 274 -15.21 18.45 -1.24
CA LEU A 274 -16.41 18.11 -0.49
C LEU A 274 -16.38 16.69 0.06
N LEU A 275 -15.97 15.70 -0.74
CA LEU A 275 -15.85 14.31 -0.29
C LEU A 275 -14.83 14.20 0.86
N THR A 276 -13.68 14.85 0.73
CA THR A 276 -12.65 14.92 1.77
C THR A 276 -13.18 15.58 3.04
N ASP A 277 -13.96 16.66 2.93
CA ASP A 277 -14.56 17.27 4.12
C ASP A 277 -15.60 16.35 4.77
N ARG A 278 -16.49 15.75 3.98
CA ARG A 278 -17.57 14.89 4.50
C ARG A 278 -17.05 13.63 5.15
N LEU A 279 -16.08 12.97 4.53
CA LEU A 279 -15.42 11.82 5.13
C LEU A 279 -14.79 12.24 6.47
N TYR A 280 -14.14 13.41 6.58
CA TYR A 280 -13.57 13.86 7.85
C TYR A 280 -14.66 13.98 8.92
N GLN A 281 -15.76 14.64 8.58
CA GLN A 281 -16.85 14.89 9.51
C GLN A 281 -17.51 13.59 9.99
N VAL A 282 -17.61 12.56 9.16
CA VAL A 282 -18.12 11.24 9.56
C VAL A 282 -17.24 10.64 10.67
N PHE A 283 -15.92 10.66 10.50
CA PHE A 283 -14.99 10.12 11.49
C PHE A 283 -14.87 11.02 12.72
N ALA A 284 -14.86 12.34 12.55
CA ALA A 284 -14.78 13.29 13.65
C ALA A 284 -16.02 13.24 14.55
N ARG A 285 -17.22 13.02 14.00
CA ARG A 285 -18.44 12.75 14.79
C ARG A 285 -18.30 11.46 15.59
N ALA A 286 -17.97 10.35 14.93
CA ALA A 286 -17.78 9.07 15.63
C ALA A 286 -16.71 9.16 16.73
N ALA A 287 -15.63 9.89 16.49
CA ALA A 287 -14.60 10.14 17.51
C ALA A 287 -15.17 10.87 18.73
N ARG A 288 -15.91 11.98 18.54
CA ARG A 288 -16.50 12.76 19.64
C ARG A 288 -17.55 11.99 20.42
N ASP A 289 -18.36 11.19 19.72
CA ASP A 289 -19.49 10.49 20.32
C ASP A 289 -19.05 9.24 21.07
N GLU A 290 -17.99 8.56 20.59
CA GLU A 290 -17.58 7.26 21.10
C GLU A 290 -16.30 7.31 21.94
N LEU A 291 -15.29 8.12 21.59
CA LEU A 291 -13.98 8.06 22.22
C LEU A 291 -13.92 8.87 23.53
N PRO A 292 -13.13 8.41 24.53
CA PRO A 292 -12.85 9.20 25.73
C PRO A 292 -12.16 10.53 25.37
N GLU A 293 -12.58 11.60 26.04
CA GLU A 293 -11.98 12.93 25.87
C GLU A 293 -10.49 12.92 26.23
N GLY A 294 -9.66 13.64 25.45
CA GLY A 294 -8.24 13.78 25.73
C GLY A 294 -7.39 12.52 25.52
N VAL A 295 -7.97 11.42 25.03
CA VAL A 295 -7.18 10.23 24.64
C VAL A 295 -6.18 10.61 23.53
N PRO A 296 -4.97 10.05 23.47
CA PRO A 296 -4.09 10.26 22.33
C PRO A 296 -4.58 9.46 21.12
N LEU A 297 -4.41 10.04 19.93
CA LEU A 297 -4.77 9.42 18.64
C LEU A 297 -3.53 8.97 17.87
N ARG A 298 -3.56 7.73 17.40
CA ARG A 298 -2.58 7.16 16.46
C ARG A 298 -3.30 6.84 15.16
N ILE A 299 -2.75 7.24 14.02
CA ILE A 299 -3.38 7.02 12.73
C ILE A 299 -2.54 6.02 11.94
N SER A 300 -3.19 5.07 11.28
CA SER A 300 -2.57 4.04 10.44
C SER A 300 -3.39 3.81 9.17
N GLY A 301 -2.80 3.10 8.21
CA GLY A 301 -3.41 2.80 6.92
C GLY A 301 -3.13 3.87 5.86
N GLY A 302 -3.26 3.50 4.59
CA GLY A 302 -2.86 4.35 3.46
C GLY A 302 -3.63 5.67 3.36
N CYS A 303 -4.87 5.73 3.84
CA CYS A 303 -5.63 6.98 3.87
C CYS A 303 -5.24 7.89 5.03
N GLY A 304 -4.57 7.36 6.05
CA GLY A 304 -3.96 8.13 7.14
C GLY A 304 -2.89 9.12 6.67
N LEU A 305 -2.38 8.98 5.44
CA LEU A 305 -1.44 9.91 4.81
C LEU A 305 -2.09 11.22 4.31
N ASN A 306 -3.39 11.43 4.56
CA ASN A 306 -4.04 12.70 4.28
C ASN A 306 -3.53 13.79 5.25
N CYS A 307 -2.62 14.65 4.77
CA CYS A 307 -1.99 15.70 5.56
C CYS A 307 -2.99 16.75 6.08
N ASP A 308 -3.99 17.12 5.28
CA ASP A 308 -5.00 18.12 5.66
C ASP A 308 -5.77 17.64 6.90
N TRP A 309 -6.09 16.35 6.94
CA TRP A 309 -6.79 15.76 8.07
C TRP A 309 -5.92 15.58 9.29
N SER A 310 -4.66 15.18 9.10
CA SER A 310 -3.71 15.04 10.21
C SER A 310 -3.57 16.34 10.99
N GLU A 311 -3.64 17.48 10.31
CA GLU A 311 -3.66 18.80 10.94
C GLU A 311 -4.99 19.11 11.63
N ARG A 312 -6.13 18.75 11.04
CA ARG A 312 -7.45 18.92 11.67
C ARG A 312 -7.58 18.08 12.95
N TRP A 313 -7.11 16.83 12.93
CA TRP A 313 -7.14 15.94 14.09
C TRP A 313 -6.39 16.50 15.30
N ARG A 314 -5.29 17.23 15.10
CA ARG A 314 -4.54 17.89 16.19
C ARG A 314 -5.35 18.95 16.93
N ARG A 315 -6.44 19.45 16.32
CA ARG A 315 -7.30 20.48 16.87
C ARG A 315 -8.58 19.91 17.49
N ASP A 316 -8.83 18.61 17.34
CA ASP A 316 -10.11 17.95 17.67
C ASP A 316 -10.10 17.23 19.04
N GLY A 317 -9.46 17.81 20.06
CA GLY A 317 -9.62 17.37 21.45
C GLY A 317 -8.79 16.16 21.89
N PHE A 318 -7.88 15.68 21.05
CA PHE A 318 -6.90 14.64 21.40
C PHE A 318 -5.68 15.25 22.11
N SER A 319 -5.11 14.55 23.10
CA SER A 319 -3.91 15.03 23.81
C SER A 319 -2.64 15.01 22.95
N SER A 320 -2.55 14.07 22.03
CA SER A 320 -1.51 14.01 20.99
C SER A 320 -2.02 13.28 19.76
N VAL A 321 -1.48 13.61 18.58
CA VAL A 321 -1.78 12.93 17.33
C VAL A 321 -0.49 12.48 16.66
N PHE A 322 -0.39 11.19 16.34
CA PHE A 322 0.78 10.61 15.70
C PHE A 322 0.40 9.84 14.42
N VAL A 323 1.14 10.11 13.35
CA VAL A 323 1.02 9.43 12.04
C VAL A 323 2.39 8.88 11.66
N PRO A 324 2.58 7.55 11.56
CA PRO A 324 3.86 6.95 11.21
C PRO A 324 4.19 7.13 9.71
N PRO A 325 5.48 7.27 9.33
CA PRO A 325 5.87 7.56 7.94
C PRO A 325 5.73 6.39 6.95
N CYS A 326 5.67 5.11 7.38
CA CYS A 326 5.39 3.92 6.54
C CYS A 326 5.27 2.62 7.38
N ILE A 327 4.80 1.52 6.76
CA ILE A 327 4.36 0.26 7.40
C ILE A 327 5.53 -0.61 7.90
N ILE A 328 5.43 -1.14 9.13
CA ILE A 328 6.17 -2.31 9.65
C ILE A 328 5.15 -3.13 10.45
N GLU A 329 4.96 -4.43 10.20
CA GLU A 329 4.09 -5.26 11.04
C GLU A 329 4.92 -5.91 12.16
N GLY A 330 4.43 -5.98 13.41
CA GLY A 330 5.20 -6.61 14.51
C GLY A 330 4.98 -6.09 15.94
N ASP A 331 5.92 -6.40 16.84
CA ASP A 331 5.95 -5.98 18.26
C ASP A 331 5.86 -4.45 18.37
N PRO A 332 4.96 -3.91 19.22
CA PRO A 332 4.63 -2.49 19.27
C PRO A 332 5.72 -1.58 19.84
N HIS A 333 6.94 -2.05 20.18
CA HIS A 333 8.01 -1.13 20.58
C HIS A 333 9.37 -1.51 19.99
N ILE A 334 9.76 -0.85 18.91
CA ILE A 334 11.09 -1.01 18.30
C ILE A 334 11.81 0.34 18.13
N ASP A 335 13.13 0.33 18.23
CA ASP A 335 14.00 1.40 17.73
C ASP A 335 14.00 1.35 16.19
N TRP A 336 13.78 2.47 15.51
CA TRP A 336 13.65 2.48 14.05
C TRP A 336 14.28 3.72 13.43
N ASP A 337 14.68 3.58 12.17
CA ASP A 337 15.20 4.64 11.32
C ASP A 337 14.55 4.52 9.92
N VAL A 338 14.26 5.66 9.27
CA VAL A 338 13.79 5.71 7.88
C VAL A 338 14.83 5.20 6.89
N TYR A 339 16.11 5.16 7.29
CA TYR A 339 17.23 4.69 6.47
C TYR A 339 17.54 3.20 6.62
N SER A 340 16.67 2.40 7.27
CA SER A 340 16.84 0.94 7.36
C SER A 340 16.55 0.18 6.05
N GLY A 341 16.55 0.83 4.89
CA GLY A 341 16.31 0.20 3.58
C GLY A 341 17.59 -0.32 2.91
N LEU A 342 17.42 -1.00 1.78
CA LEU A 342 18.53 -1.28 0.87
C LEU A 342 18.98 0.00 0.16
N GLU A 343 20.24 0.02 -0.30
CA GLU A 343 20.69 1.07 -1.21
C GLU A 343 19.89 1.04 -2.53
N PHE A 344 19.52 2.22 -3.02
CA PHE A 344 18.78 2.34 -4.26
C PHE A 344 19.59 1.84 -5.45
N ARG A 345 18.94 1.08 -6.33
CA ARG A 345 19.53 0.65 -7.59
C ARG A 345 19.37 1.73 -8.66
N HIS A 346 20.45 2.44 -8.93
CA HIS A 346 20.47 3.56 -9.89
C HIS A 346 20.71 3.14 -11.35
N ASP A 347 21.17 1.91 -11.58
CA ASP A 347 21.63 1.40 -12.89
C ASP A 347 20.63 0.43 -13.55
N ALA A 348 19.48 0.18 -12.93
CA ALA A 348 18.46 -0.68 -13.48
C ALA A 348 17.59 0.08 -14.49
N GLU A 349 17.43 -0.47 -15.69
CA GLU A 349 16.51 0.07 -16.70
C GLU A 349 15.19 -0.72 -16.74
N PRO A 350 14.02 -0.05 -16.78
CA PRO A 350 12.75 -0.73 -16.90
C PRO A 350 12.58 -1.27 -18.32
N GLY A 351 11.95 -2.45 -18.44
CA GLY A 351 11.67 -3.04 -19.75
C GLY A 351 10.83 -2.10 -20.63
N PRO A 352 11.30 -1.70 -21.82
CA PRO A 352 10.65 -0.67 -22.65
C PRO A 352 9.29 -1.11 -23.21
N ALA A 353 9.00 -2.42 -23.20
CA ALA A 353 7.70 -2.96 -23.56
C ALA A 353 6.60 -2.64 -22.54
N ARG A 354 6.96 -2.31 -21.30
CA ARG A 354 6.02 -2.05 -20.20
C ARG A 354 6.08 -0.61 -19.70
N TRP A 355 7.23 0.03 -19.81
CA TRP A 355 7.48 1.34 -19.22
C TRP A 355 8.04 2.30 -20.26
N THR A 356 7.62 3.55 -20.19
CA THR A 356 8.20 4.63 -20.98
C THR A 356 8.70 5.72 -20.05
N ALA A 357 9.96 6.12 -20.22
CA ALA A 357 10.50 7.26 -19.51
C ALA A 357 10.03 8.54 -20.18
N ARG A 358 9.63 9.53 -19.38
CA ARG A 358 9.36 10.89 -19.85
C ARG A 358 10.23 11.85 -19.05
N ALA A 359 10.86 12.80 -19.74
CA ALA A 359 11.61 13.84 -19.07
C ALA A 359 10.68 14.61 -18.12
N LEU A 360 11.17 14.91 -16.91
CA LEU A 360 10.45 15.76 -15.99
C LEU A 360 10.29 17.14 -16.65
N VAL A 361 9.04 17.55 -16.88
CA VAL A 361 8.77 18.89 -17.37
C VAL A 361 9.11 19.86 -16.24
N ALA A 362 10.18 20.62 -16.39
CA ALA A 362 10.56 21.63 -15.42
C ALA A 362 9.39 22.60 -15.19
N ARG A 363 9.09 22.92 -13.93
CA ARG A 363 8.04 23.88 -13.57
C ARG A 363 8.29 25.20 -14.33
N GLY A 364 7.39 25.52 -15.28
CA GLY A 364 7.48 26.69 -16.14
C GLY A 364 6.98 26.47 -17.58
N ALA A 365 6.94 25.23 -18.07
CA ALA A 365 6.35 24.94 -19.37
C ALA A 365 4.85 24.62 -19.23
N VAL A 366 4.01 25.64 -19.43
CA VAL A 366 2.57 25.46 -19.64
C VAL A 366 2.37 24.59 -20.89
N PRO A 367 1.75 23.40 -20.82
CA PRO A 367 1.38 22.66 -22.02
C PRO A 367 0.16 23.32 -22.63
N GLY A 368 0.39 24.28 -23.53
CA GLY A 368 -0.69 25.02 -24.16
C GLY A 368 -0.21 25.97 -25.24
N ARG A 369 0.07 25.43 -26.43
CA ARG A 369 -0.21 26.03 -27.74
C ARG A 369 0.13 25.02 -28.83
N HIS A 370 -0.89 24.36 -29.37
CA HIS A 370 -0.80 23.84 -30.72
C HIS A 370 -0.53 25.03 -31.67
N PRO A 371 0.50 25.01 -32.52
CA PRO A 371 0.57 25.95 -33.61
C PRO A 371 -0.49 25.55 -34.64
N GLY A 372 -1.43 26.47 -34.90
CA GLY A 372 -2.38 26.36 -36.00
C GLY A 372 -1.69 26.35 -37.37
N PRO A 373 -2.39 25.93 -38.44
CA PRO A 373 -1.77 25.66 -39.72
C PRO A 373 -1.67 26.95 -40.54
N ALA A 374 -0.50 27.58 -40.60
CA ALA A 374 -0.11 28.48 -41.69
C ALA A 374 1.30 29.03 -41.46
N GLN A 375 2.29 28.56 -42.22
CA GLN A 375 2.82 29.28 -43.38
C GLN A 375 4.07 28.56 -43.89
N ARG A 376 4.01 28.19 -45.18
CA ARG A 376 5.18 27.86 -45.98
C ARG A 376 6.07 29.10 -46.04
N ASP A 377 7.33 28.95 -45.70
CA ASP A 377 8.48 29.31 -46.55
C ASP A 377 9.77 29.01 -45.79
N GLN A 378 10.45 27.93 -46.20
CA GLN A 378 11.87 27.73 -45.93
C GLN A 378 12.59 27.76 -47.27
N ALA A 379 13.40 28.79 -47.48
CA ALA A 379 14.53 28.75 -48.39
C ALA A 379 15.69 28.03 -47.69
N ALA A 380 16.05 26.88 -48.28
CA ALA A 380 17.39 26.34 -48.46
C ALA A 380 18.36 26.16 -47.25
N GLY A 381 18.81 24.91 -47.09
CA GLY A 381 20.20 24.63 -46.72
C GLY A 381 20.46 23.35 -45.93
N ALA A 382 20.76 22.25 -46.66
CA ALA A 382 21.60 21.08 -46.29
C ALA A 382 21.33 20.38 -44.94
N GLY A 383 21.10 19.07 -44.82
CA GLY A 383 21.31 17.93 -45.69
C GLY A 383 21.39 16.69 -44.76
N GLY A 384 20.75 15.58 -45.12
CA GLY A 384 20.86 14.33 -44.35
C GLY A 384 19.64 13.43 -44.44
N ARG A 385 19.64 12.55 -45.45
CA ARG A 385 18.60 11.55 -45.73
C ARG A 385 18.58 10.48 -44.63
N HIS A 386 17.40 10.06 -44.15
CA HIS A 386 16.78 8.78 -44.54
C HIS A 386 15.46 8.45 -43.81
N ARG A 387 14.44 8.20 -44.64
CA ARG A 387 13.27 7.30 -44.51
C ARG A 387 12.31 7.45 -43.32
N ALA A 388 11.17 8.04 -43.64
CA ALA A 388 9.86 7.64 -43.12
C ALA A 388 9.59 6.15 -43.42
N VAL A 389 9.06 5.44 -42.43
CA VAL A 389 8.33 4.19 -42.63
C VAL A 389 6.99 4.32 -41.90
N ARG A 390 5.93 4.45 -42.69
CA ARG A 390 4.57 4.08 -42.28
C ARG A 390 4.53 2.56 -42.16
N HIS A 391 4.04 2.03 -41.05
CA HIS A 391 3.45 0.70 -41.06
C HIS A 391 2.09 0.66 -40.37
N ARG A 392 1.19 -0.03 -41.08
CA ARG A 392 -0.19 -0.34 -40.77
C ARG A 392 -0.28 -1.32 -39.59
N HIS A 393 -1.43 -1.31 -38.92
CA HIS A 393 -1.90 -2.35 -38.00
C HIS A 393 -1.65 -3.77 -38.50
N PRO A 394 -1.58 -4.72 -37.56
CA PRO A 394 -2.64 -5.72 -37.50
C PRO A 394 -3.31 -5.79 -36.12
N VAL A 395 -4.61 -6.01 -36.18
CA VAL A 395 -5.47 -6.50 -35.10
C VAL A 395 -5.00 -7.89 -34.72
N GLN A 396 -4.72 -8.13 -33.43
CA GLN A 396 -4.77 -9.47 -32.84
C GLN A 396 -5.35 -9.41 -31.42
N HIS A 397 -6.51 -10.06 -31.29
CA HIS A 397 -7.17 -10.44 -30.06
C HIS A 397 -6.27 -11.33 -29.20
N LEU A 398 -6.19 -11.08 -27.89
CA LEU A 398 -5.87 -12.10 -26.89
C LEU A 398 -6.68 -11.88 -25.61
N ALA A 399 -7.73 -12.70 -25.50
CA ALA A 399 -8.31 -13.38 -24.35
C ALA A 399 -8.59 -12.60 -23.04
N GLU A 400 -9.89 -12.37 -22.83
CA GLU A 400 -10.54 -12.29 -21.51
C GLU A 400 -10.33 -13.59 -20.71
N PRO A 401 -10.26 -13.54 -19.37
CA PRO A 401 -10.76 -14.61 -18.52
C PRO A 401 -12.22 -14.33 -18.18
N GLN A 402 -13.09 -15.12 -18.79
CA GLN A 402 -14.53 -15.16 -18.55
C GLN A 402 -14.86 -15.33 -17.07
N GLY A 403 -15.84 -14.56 -16.61
CA GLY A 403 -16.50 -14.76 -15.33
C GLY A 403 -17.24 -16.08 -15.29
N GLN A 404 -17.12 -16.79 -14.17
CA GLN A 404 -18.11 -17.78 -13.77
C GLN A 404 -19.05 -17.13 -12.75
N ARG A 405 -20.25 -16.79 -13.22
CA ARG A 405 -21.47 -16.92 -12.39
C ARG A 405 -21.59 -18.39 -12.01
N LEU A 406 -22.08 -18.68 -10.81
CA LEU A 406 -23.04 -19.76 -10.59
C LEU A 406 -23.72 -19.56 -9.23
N SER A 407 -25.06 -19.55 -9.30
CA SER A 407 -26.08 -20.00 -8.33
C SER A 407 -25.87 -19.74 -6.84
#